data_AF-A0A1Z2SDA9-F1
#
_entry.id   AF-A0A1Z2SDA9-F1
#
_cell.length_a   1.000
_cell.length_b   1.000
_cell.length_c   1.000
_cell.angle_alpha   90.00
_cell.angle_beta   90.00
_cell.angle_gamma   90.00
#
_symmetry.space_group_name_H-M   'P 1'
#
loop_
_entity.id
_entity.type
_entity.pdbx_description
1 polymer ?
#
loop_
_entity_poly.entity_id
_entity_poly.type
_entity_poly.pdbx_seq_one_letter_code
_entity_poly.pdbx_strand_id
1 'polypeptide(L)'
;MMIERIRREHGYMTRLLAILKRKLQRLKNEQAVNYSLIKEIVDYLCSHSEAAHHPKEDLIYQYYMEKYGEREYIADLEADHRNLSEKTHQFLDVIDMILQDVIVPQDVFINQLSDFIVEQKRHLDLEEKEILPLIKQTFTVEDWQHVEGQWTQNEDDPVFGETIADRYKQLAQLVREEMLESK
;
A
#
# COMPACT_ATOMS: atom_id res chain seq x y z
N MET A 1 19.32 -4.72 0.01
CA MET A 1 18.56 -5.96 0.09
C MET A 1 17.09 -5.67 -0.20
N MET A 2 16.42 -6.54 -0.95
CA MET A 2 15.01 -6.41 -1.37
C MET A 2 14.07 -6.21 -0.17
N ILE A 3 14.27 -6.95 0.92
CA ILE A 3 13.46 -6.80 2.14
C ILE A 3 13.52 -5.38 2.73
N GLU A 4 14.69 -4.73 2.71
CA GLU A 4 14.81 -3.36 3.21
C GLU A 4 14.14 -2.35 2.25
N ARG A 5 13.92 -2.71 0.98
CA ARG A 5 13.11 -1.91 0.04
C ARG A 5 11.64 -2.01 0.43
N ILE A 6 11.10 -3.22 0.57
CA ILE A 6 9.72 -3.49 1.01
C ILE A 6 9.39 -2.73 2.31
N ARG A 7 10.27 -2.81 3.32
CA ARG A 7 10.05 -2.09 4.60
C ARG A 7 10.04 -0.57 4.47
N ARG A 8 10.81 0.00 3.53
CA ARG A 8 10.72 1.44 3.23
C ARG A 8 9.37 1.77 2.60
N GLU A 9 8.85 0.86 1.77
CA GLU A 9 7.55 1.00 1.13
C GLU A 9 6.42 0.99 2.14
N HIS A 10 6.40 0.00 3.03
CA HIS A 10 5.49 -0.02 4.19
C HIS A 10 5.54 1.27 5.00
N GLY A 11 6.74 1.82 5.18
CA GLY A 11 6.96 3.08 5.88
C GLY A 11 6.20 4.25 5.28
N TYR A 12 6.27 4.45 3.97
CA TYR A 12 5.52 5.53 3.33
C TYR A 12 4.03 5.18 3.13
N MET A 13 3.68 3.92 2.88
CA MET A 13 2.28 3.49 2.75
C MET A 13 1.52 3.75 4.05
N THR A 14 2.13 3.43 5.20
CA THR A 14 1.57 3.71 6.52
C THR A 14 1.33 5.21 6.74
N ARG A 15 2.20 6.09 6.21
CA ARG A 15 2.02 7.55 6.29
C ARG A 15 0.82 8.01 5.45
N LEU A 16 0.68 7.48 4.24
CA LEU A 16 -0.49 7.73 3.38
C LEU A 16 -1.79 7.26 4.04
N LEU A 17 -1.80 6.09 4.69
CA LEU A 17 -2.95 5.62 5.47
C LEU A 17 -3.25 6.54 6.66
N ALA A 18 -2.23 7.13 7.31
CA ALA A 18 -2.44 8.11 8.36
C ALA A 18 -3.08 9.41 7.86
N ILE A 19 -2.73 9.87 6.65
CA ILE A 19 -3.40 10.98 5.96
C ILE A 19 -4.87 10.68 5.76
N LEU A 20 -5.18 9.54 5.16
CA LEU A 20 -6.55 9.10 4.92
C LEU A 20 -7.34 8.99 6.22
N LYS A 21 -6.73 8.49 7.29
CA LYS A 21 -7.35 8.43 8.62
C LYS A 21 -7.74 9.80 9.14
N ARG A 22 -6.92 10.84 8.95
CA ARG A 22 -7.29 12.22 9.34
C ARG A 22 -8.44 12.76 8.48
N LYS A 23 -8.47 12.46 7.17
CA LYS A 23 -9.60 12.84 6.30
C LYS A 23 -10.88 12.12 6.72
N LEU A 24 -10.81 10.84 7.08
CA LEU A 24 -11.92 10.07 7.63
C LEU A 24 -12.48 10.72 8.90
N GLN A 25 -11.62 11.17 9.83
CA GLN A 25 -12.09 11.88 11.04
C GLN A 25 -12.79 13.20 10.71
N ARG A 26 -12.29 13.96 9.72
CA ARG A 26 -12.97 15.18 9.26
C ARG A 26 -14.36 14.88 8.70
N LEU A 27 -14.48 13.85 7.86
CA LEU A 27 -15.76 13.41 7.32
C LEU A 27 -16.76 13.00 8.41
N LYS A 28 -16.30 12.25 9.43
CA LYS A 28 -17.13 11.86 10.58
C LYS A 28 -17.61 13.04 11.42
N ASN A 29 -16.90 14.17 11.36
CA ASN A 29 -17.28 15.43 12.01
C ASN A 29 -18.03 16.39 11.05
N GLU A 30 -18.55 15.87 9.92
CA GLU A 30 -19.27 16.65 8.90
C GLU A 30 -18.44 17.80 8.30
N GLN A 31 -17.11 17.68 8.33
CA GLN A 31 -16.20 18.67 7.78
C GLN A 31 -15.84 18.33 6.33
N ALA A 32 -15.75 19.36 5.48
CA ALA A 32 -15.34 19.21 4.09
C ALA A 32 -13.94 18.58 3.96
N VAL A 33 -13.74 17.78 2.91
CA VAL A 33 -12.45 17.19 2.52
C VAL A 33 -12.24 17.36 1.02
N ASN A 34 -10.98 17.20 0.58
CA ASN A 34 -10.64 17.16 -0.83
C ASN A 34 -10.69 15.71 -1.32
N TYR A 35 -11.75 15.33 -2.04
CA TYR A 35 -11.92 13.98 -2.59
C TYR A 35 -10.89 13.64 -3.68
N SER A 36 -10.43 14.62 -4.46
CA SER A 36 -9.37 14.40 -5.45
C SER A 36 -8.06 13.96 -4.79
N LEU A 37 -7.72 14.53 -3.63
CA LEU A 37 -6.57 14.09 -2.85
C LEU A 37 -6.75 12.68 -2.27
N ILE A 38 -7.96 12.34 -1.81
CA ILE A 38 -8.26 10.97 -1.36
C ILE A 38 -8.04 10.00 -2.53
N LYS A 39 -8.56 10.33 -3.73
CA LYS A 39 -8.34 9.53 -4.93
C LYS A 39 -6.87 9.37 -5.25
N GLU A 40 -6.09 10.45 -5.28
CA GLU A 40 -4.67 10.42 -5.64
C GLU A 40 -3.87 9.50 -4.70
N ILE A 41 -4.18 9.53 -3.40
CA ILE A 41 -3.55 8.63 -2.42
C ILE A 41 -3.96 7.18 -2.65
N VAL A 42 -5.26 6.89 -2.79
CA VAL A 42 -5.76 5.52 -2.96
C VAL A 42 -5.28 4.93 -4.30
N ASP A 43 -5.27 5.72 -5.37
CA ASP A 43 -4.76 5.35 -6.70
C ASP A 43 -3.26 5.04 -6.67
N TYR A 44 -2.48 5.87 -5.97
CA TYR A 44 -1.05 5.59 -5.77
C TYR A 44 -0.84 4.29 -5.00
N LEU A 45 -1.55 4.11 -3.87
CA LEU A 45 -1.45 2.88 -3.07
C LEU A 45 -1.82 1.65 -3.92
N CYS A 46 -2.88 1.71 -4.71
CA CYS A 46 -3.31 0.62 -5.59
C CYS A 46 -2.24 0.31 -6.65
N SER A 47 -1.94 1.30 -7.49
CA SER A 47 -1.07 1.12 -8.66
C SER A 47 0.37 0.77 -8.29
N HIS A 48 0.92 1.38 -7.23
CA HIS A 48 2.26 1.03 -6.77
C HIS A 48 2.27 -0.37 -6.14
N SER A 49 1.21 -0.75 -5.40
CA SER A 49 1.16 -2.06 -4.77
C SER A 49 1.13 -3.18 -5.81
N GLU A 50 0.29 -3.03 -6.84
CA GLU A 50 0.14 -4.02 -7.91
C GLU A 50 1.33 -4.08 -8.86
N ALA A 51 1.92 -2.94 -9.21
CA ALA A 51 2.99 -2.89 -10.20
C ALA A 51 4.35 -3.29 -9.63
N ALA A 52 4.61 -2.98 -8.35
CA ALA A 52 5.95 -3.08 -7.79
C ALA A 52 6.00 -3.78 -6.43
N HIS A 53 5.15 -3.41 -5.47
CA HIS A 53 5.26 -3.88 -4.09
C HIS A 53 4.91 -5.37 -3.93
N HIS A 54 3.66 -5.75 -4.18
CA HIS A 54 3.17 -7.13 -4.01
C HIS A 54 3.95 -8.10 -4.92
N PRO A 55 4.32 -7.76 -6.18
CA PRO A 55 5.15 -8.68 -6.97
C PRO A 55 6.53 -9.00 -6.35
N LYS A 56 7.11 -8.11 -5.53
CA LYS A 56 8.34 -8.44 -4.78
C LYS A 56 8.07 -9.39 -3.63
N GLU A 57 6.97 -9.16 -2.92
CA GLU A 57 6.55 -9.99 -1.80
C GLU A 57 6.18 -11.39 -2.27
N ASP A 58 5.35 -11.50 -3.30
CA ASP A 58 4.96 -12.76 -3.94
C ASP A 58 6.20 -13.57 -4.36
N LEU A 59 7.21 -12.91 -4.96
CA LEU A 59 8.46 -13.56 -5.34
C LEU A 59 9.19 -14.17 -4.14
N ILE A 60 9.26 -13.43 -3.03
CA ILE A 60 9.90 -13.90 -1.78
C ILE A 60 9.06 -15.03 -1.16
N TYR A 61 7.74 -14.88 -1.11
CA TYR A 61 6.82 -15.83 -0.49
C TYR A 61 6.81 -17.15 -1.24
N GLN A 62 6.75 -17.12 -2.57
CA GLN A 62 6.86 -18.31 -3.43
C GLN A 62 8.18 -19.04 -3.20
N TYR A 63 9.31 -18.32 -3.26
CA TYR A 63 10.61 -18.94 -3.03
C TYR A 63 10.73 -19.55 -1.63
N TYR A 64 10.20 -18.86 -0.60
CA TYR A 64 10.17 -19.37 0.77
C TYR A 64 9.41 -20.70 0.84
N MET A 65 8.20 -20.75 0.28
CA MET A 65 7.37 -21.96 0.30
C MET A 65 8.00 -23.12 -0.46
N GLU A 66 8.58 -22.86 -1.64
CA GLU A 66 9.27 -23.86 -2.45
C GLU A 66 10.46 -24.49 -1.73
N LYS A 67 11.25 -23.69 -1.00
CA LYS A 67 12.50 -24.16 -0.37
C LYS A 67 12.32 -24.67 1.06
N TYR A 68 11.48 -24.02 1.85
CA TYR A 68 11.35 -24.27 3.29
C TYR A 68 10.03 -24.95 3.68
N GLY A 69 9.14 -25.16 2.72
CA GLY A 69 7.84 -25.80 2.90
C GLY A 69 6.71 -24.79 3.16
N GLU A 70 5.49 -25.21 2.86
CA GLU A 70 4.30 -24.39 3.00
C GLU A 70 3.98 -24.04 4.47
N ARG A 71 3.61 -22.79 4.67
CA ARG A 71 2.99 -22.28 5.89
C ARG A 71 1.64 -21.70 5.47
N GLU A 72 0.55 -22.19 6.04
CA GLU A 72 -0.83 -21.81 5.66
C GLU A 72 -1.00 -20.28 5.60
N TYR A 73 -0.48 -19.54 6.58
CA TYR A 73 -0.56 -18.08 6.62
C TYR A 73 0.32 -17.33 5.61
N ILE A 74 1.33 -17.96 4.98
CA ILE A 74 2.11 -17.34 3.90
C ILE A 74 1.39 -17.57 2.56
N ALA A 75 0.81 -18.76 2.37
CA ALA A 75 0.02 -19.06 1.18
C ALA A 75 -1.23 -18.16 1.06
N ASP A 76 -1.80 -17.76 2.19
CA ASP A 76 -2.94 -16.84 2.24
C ASP A 76 -2.60 -15.40 1.80
N LEU A 77 -1.32 -14.98 1.82
CA LEU A 77 -0.94 -13.59 1.53
C LEU A 77 -1.13 -13.20 0.07
N GLU A 78 -0.80 -14.08 -0.88
CA GLU A 78 -1.07 -13.79 -2.30
C GLU A 78 -2.58 -13.64 -2.57
N ALA A 79 -3.40 -14.41 -1.85
CA ALA A 79 -4.85 -14.28 -1.93
C ALA A 79 -5.33 -12.97 -1.30
N ASP A 80 -4.74 -12.57 -0.18
CA ASP A 80 -4.97 -11.27 0.45
C ASP A 80 -4.59 -10.12 -0.52
N HIS A 81 -3.45 -10.18 -1.21
CA HIS A 81 -3.06 -9.17 -2.22
C HIS A 81 -4.13 -8.97 -3.30
N ARG A 82 -4.65 -10.07 -3.86
CA ARG A 82 -5.71 -10.02 -4.88
C ARG A 82 -7.01 -9.42 -4.33
N ASN A 83 -7.41 -9.83 -3.13
CA ASN A 83 -8.62 -9.33 -2.48
C ASN A 83 -8.51 -7.83 -2.12
N LEU A 84 -7.34 -7.38 -1.65
CA LEU A 84 -7.08 -5.96 -1.38
C LEU A 84 -7.13 -5.12 -2.66
N SER A 85 -6.52 -5.60 -3.75
CA SER A 85 -6.58 -4.95 -5.07
C SER A 85 -8.04 -4.80 -5.54
N GLU A 86 -8.82 -5.89 -5.53
CA GLU A 86 -10.22 -5.86 -5.96
C GLU A 86 -11.06 -4.85 -5.16
N LYS A 87 -10.95 -4.87 -3.83
CA LYS A 87 -11.66 -3.92 -2.96
C LYS A 87 -11.19 -2.48 -3.17
N THR A 88 -9.90 -2.28 -3.42
CA THR A 88 -9.34 -0.94 -3.68
C THR A 88 -9.88 -0.37 -4.98
N HIS A 89 -9.99 -1.17 -6.04
CA HIS A 89 -10.63 -0.75 -7.29
C HIS A 89 -12.11 -0.40 -7.10
N GLN A 90 -12.87 -1.24 -6.38
CA GLN A 90 -14.27 -0.93 -6.06
C GLN A 90 -14.41 0.38 -5.29
N PHE A 91 -13.49 0.67 -4.36
CA PHE A 91 -13.50 1.94 -3.63
C PHE A 91 -13.11 3.12 -4.53
N LEU A 92 -12.15 2.95 -5.43
CA LEU A 92 -11.78 3.97 -6.43
C LEU A 92 -12.98 4.34 -7.32
N ASP A 93 -13.77 3.37 -7.76
CA ASP A 93 -14.99 3.61 -8.53
C ASP A 93 -15.98 4.51 -7.76
N VAL A 94 -16.14 4.30 -6.45
CA VAL A 94 -17.00 5.13 -5.61
C VAL A 94 -16.44 6.55 -5.45
N ILE A 95 -15.12 6.72 -5.35
CA ILE A 95 -14.50 8.04 -5.34
C ILE A 95 -14.75 8.75 -6.69
N ASP A 96 -14.62 8.02 -7.80
CA ASP A 96 -14.86 8.56 -9.15
C ASP A 96 -16.32 8.99 -9.35
N MET A 97 -17.29 8.22 -8.83
CA MET A 97 -18.69 8.63 -8.81
C MET A 97 -18.87 10.00 -8.13
N ILE A 98 -18.27 10.20 -6.96
CA ILE A 98 -18.35 11.48 -6.23
C ILE A 98 -17.72 12.62 -7.04
N LEU A 99 -16.56 12.39 -7.67
CA LEU A 99 -15.88 13.39 -8.50
C LEU A 99 -16.62 13.72 -9.80
N GLN A 100 -17.53 12.85 -10.24
CA GLN A 100 -18.43 13.06 -11.38
C GLN A 100 -19.81 13.59 -10.95
N ASP A 101 -19.91 14.18 -9.76
CA ASP A 101 -21.13 14.77 -9.19
C ASP A 101 -22.28 13.77 -8.98
N VAL A 102 -21.99 12.47 -8.90
CA VAL A 102 -22.98 11.45 -8.52
C VAL A 102 -23.20 11.48 -7.02
N ILE A 103 -24.46 11.45 -6.60
CA ILE A 103 -24.84 11.45 -5.18
C ILE A 103 -24.52 10.08 -4.58
N VAL A 104 -23.51 10.05 -3.70
CA VAL A 104 -23.16 8.89 -2.86
C VAL A 104 -23.52 9.21 -1.41
N PRO A 105 -24.24 8.33 -0.69
CA PRO A 105 -24.49 8.51 0.74
C PRO A 105 -23.18 8.63 1.53
N GLN A 106 -23.09 9.63 2.39
CA GLN A 106 -21.85 9.96 3.11
C GLN A 106 -21.40 8.82 4.04
N ASP A 107 -22.36 8.12 4.66
CA ASP A 107 -22.11 6.95 5.49
C ASP A 107 -21.50 5.79 4.70
N VAL A 108 -21.98 5.53 3.48
CA VAL A 108 -21.40 4.53 2.57
C VAL A 108 -19.93 4.86 2.27
N PHE A 109 -19.64 6.11 1.92
CA PHE A 109 -18.26 6.53 1.65
C PHE A 109 -17.36 6.43 2.89
N ILE A 110 -17.84 6.89 4.06
CA ILE A 110 -17.10 6.83 5.32
C ILE A 110 -16.78 5.38 5.70
N ASN A 111 -17.73 4.46 5.51
CA ASN A 111 -17.53 3.05 5.82
C ASN A 111 -16.49 2.44 4.88
N GLN A 112 -16.59 2.64 3.56
CA GLN A 112 -15.60 2.11 2.61
C GLN A 112 -14.19 2.69 2.84
N LEU A 113 -14.07 4.00 3.11
CA LEU A 113 -12.79 4.60 3.46
C LEU A 113 -12.22 4.01 4.76
N SER A 114 -13.07 3.76 5.75
CA SER A 114 -12.67 3.15 7.02
C SER A 114 -12.18 1.72 6.80
N ASP A 115 -12.91 0.92 6.03
CA ASP A 115 -12.58 -0.47 5.74
C ASP A 115 -11.28 -0.57 4.95
N PHE A 116 -11.11 0.26 3.90
CA PHE A 116 -9.85 0.37 3.15
C PHE A 116 -8.66 0.63 4.08
N ILE A 117 -8.74 1.62 4.96
CA ILE A 117 -7.64 1.96 5.88
C ILE A 117 -7.33 0.80 6.83
N VAL A 118 -8.37 0.16 7.38
CA VAL A 118 -8.22 -0.94 8.35
C VAL A 118 -7.61 -2.17 7.69
N GLU A 119 -8.09 -2.54 6.50
CA GLU A 119 -7.62 -3.73 5.78
C GLU A 119 -6.17 -3.56 5.31
N GLN A 120 -5.83 -2.45 4.66
CA GLN A 120 -4.45 -2.15 4.27
C GLN A 120 -3.51 -2.15 5.49
N LYS A 121 -3.93 -1.53 6.60
CA LYS A 121 -3.10 -1.50 7.80
C LYS A 121 -2.93 -2.88 8.42
N ARG A 122 -3.99 -3.70 8.47
CA ARG A 122 -3.94 -5.06 9.01
C ARG A 122 -2.97 -5.93 8.22
N HIS A 123 -2.99 -5.81 6.91
CA HIS A 123 -2.09 -6.51 6.00
C HIS A 123 -0.63 -6.12 6.25
N LEU A 124 -0.29 -4.82 6.18
CA LEU A 124 1.07 -4.34 6.46
C LEU A 124 1.56 -4.74 7.87
N ASP A 125 0.67 -4.69 8.88
CA ASP A 125 1.01 -5.08 10.24
C ASP A 125 1.30 -6.59 10.37
N LEU A 126 0.60 -7.45 9.61
CA LEU A 126 0.85 -8.89 9.58
C LEU A 126 2.24 -9.16 8.99
N GLU A 127 2.56 -8.51 7.87
CA GLU A 127 3.83 -8.71 7.19
C GLU A 127 5.02 -8.25 8.02
N GLU A 128 4.96 -7.03 8.57
CA GLU A 128 6.06 -6.47 9.38
C GLU A 128 6.30 -7.22 10.70
N LYS A 129 5.25 -7.77 11.31
CA LYS A 129 5.35 -8.39 12.65
C LYS A 129 5.63 -9.89 12.59
N GLU A 130 5.10 -10.58 11.59
CA GLU A 130 5.14 -12.04 11.53
C GLU A 130 5.96 -12.53 10.34
N ILE A 131 5.65 -12.06 9.13
CA ILE A 131 6.12 -12.67 7.88
C ILE A 131 7.57 -12.27 7.55
N LEU A 132 7.84 -10.98 7.45
CA LEU A 132 9.17 -10.46 7.10
C LEU A 132 10.23 -10.86 8.15
N PRO A 133 9.96 -10.83 9.47
CA PRO A 133 10.90 -11.33 10.47
C PRO A 133 11.23 -12.82 10.30
N LEU A 134 10.22 -13.65 10.01
CA LEU A 134 10.42 -15.09 9.77
C LEU A 134 11.31 -15.33 8.56
N ILE A 135 11.02 -14.68 7.43
CA ILE A 135 11.81 -14.82 6.20
C ILE A 135 13.24 -14.35 6.45
N LYS A 136 13.44 -13.20 7.11
CA LYS A 136 14.76 -12.65 7.44
C LYS A 136 15.59 -13.59 8.32
N GLN A 137 14.96 -14.32 9.24
CA GLN A 137 15.65 -15.29 10.10
C GLN A 137 15.98 -16.60 9.37
N THR A 138 15.23 -16.93 8.31
CA THR A 138 15.31 -18.23 7.62
C THR A 138 16.23 -18.18 6.39
N PHE A 139 16.13 -17.13 5.58
CA PHE A 139 16.90 -16.99 4.34
C PHE A 139 18.39 -16.85 4.60
N THR A 140 19.20 -17.61 3.85
CA THR A 140 20.64 -17.40 3.76
C THR A 140 20.98 -16.26 2.79
N VAL A 141 22.27 -15.94 2.68
CA VAL A 141 22.74 -14.92 1.72
C VAL A 141 22.45 -15.35 0.29
N GLU A 142 22.62 -16.64 -0.01
CA GLU A 142 22.37 -17.22 -1.33
C GLU A 142 20.88 -17.14 -1.71
N ASP A 143 19.97 -17.29 -0.75
CA ASP A 143 18.53 -17.13 -0.96
C ASP A 143 18.18 -15.70 -1.37
N TRP A 144 18.71 -14.73 -0.64
CA TRP A 144 18.54 -13.32 -0.98
C TRP A 144 19.10 -12.99 -2.35
N GLN A 145 20.28 -13.51 -2.69
CA GLN A 145 20.87 -13.32 -4.02
C GLN A 145 20.02 -13.96 -5.13
N HIS A 146 19.41 -15.11 -4.86
CA HIS A 146 18.54 -15.78 -5.82
C HIS A 146 17.28 -14.95 -6.13
N VAL A 147 16.53 -14.55 -5.11
CA VAL A 147 15.29 -13.76 -5.31
C VAL A 147 15.61 -12.36 -5.87
N GLU A 148 16.69 -11.72 -5.43
CA GLU A 148 17.11 -10.44 -6.00
C GLU A 148 17.52 -10.56 -7.47
N GLY A 149 18.16 -11.67 -7.86
CA GLY A 149 18.54 -11.92 -9.24
C GLY A 149 17.34 -12.15 -10.18
N GLN A 150 16.18 -12.52 -9.65
CA GLN A 150 14.94 -12.69 -10.42
C GLN A 150 14.21 -11.36 -10.66
N TRP A 151 14.44 -10.36 -9.81
CA TRP A 151 13.79 -9.06 -9.92
C TRP A 151 14.46 -8.17 -10.98
N THR A 152 13.76 -7.97 -12.09
CA THR A 152 14.26 -7.20 -13.25
C THR A 152 13.44 -5.94 -13.54
N GLN A 153 12.44 -5.66 -12.72
CA GLN A 153 11.54 -4.52 -12.90
C GLN A 153 12.20 -3.21 -12.45
N ASN A 154 11.80 -2.09 -13.07
CA ASN A 154 12.24 -0.76 -12.65
C ASN A 154 11.58 -0.41 -11.30
N GLU A 155 12.37 0.18 -10.40
CA GLU A 155 11.96 0.54 -9.04
C GLU A 155 11.79 2.06 -8.84
N ASP A 156 11.71 2.84 -9.92
CA ASP A 156 11.46 4.28 -9.85
C ASP A 156 10.10 4.57 -9.22
N ASP A 157 10.11 4.80 -7.91
CA ASP A 157 8.93 5.19 -7.15
C ASP A 157 8.47 6.59 -7.59
N PRO A 158 7.25 6.73 -8.13
CA PRO A 158 6.83 7.97 -8.77
C PRO A 158 6.42 9.08 -7.77
N VAL A 159 6.44 8.80 -6.45
CA VAL A 159 6.10 9.74 -5.35
C VAL A 159 7.26 9.94 -4.37
N PHE A 160 8.03 8.90 -4.10
CA PHE A 160 9.10 8.88 -3.09
C PHE A 160 10.50 8.64 -3.69
N GLY A 161 10.59 8.38 -5.00
CA GLY A 161 11.86 8.22 -5.71
C GLY A 161 12.55 9.56 -6.02
N GLU A 162 13.68 9.49 -6.72
CA GLU A 162 14.46 10.67 -7.10
C GLU A 162 13.75 11.53 -8.15
N THR A 163 12.99 10.89 -9.05
CA THR A 163 12.22 11.54 -10.10
C THR A 163 10.73 11.39 -9.82
N ILE A 164 10.08 12.47 -9.39
CA ILE A 164 8.64 12.49 -9.13
C ILE A 164 7.88 12.57 -10.45
N ALA A 165 6.98 11.63 -10.70
CA ALA A 165 6.13 11.66 -11.89
C ALA A 165 5.21 12.88 -11.86
N ASP A 166 5.00 13.52 -13.01
CA ASP A 166 4.21 14.75 -13.11
C ASP A 166 2.82 14.62 -12.47
N ARG A 167 2.18 13.45 -12.62
CA ARG A 167 0.85 13.16 -12.07
C ARG A 167 0.78 13.13 -10.54
N TYR A 168 1.90 12.96 -9.83
CA TYR A 168 1.95 12.88 -8.37
C TYR A 168 2.73 14.02 -7.69
N LYS A 169 3.05 15.10 -8.42
CA LYS A 169 3.76 16.25 -7.83
C LYS A 169 3.02 16.85 -6.64
N GLN A 170 1.69 16.90 -6.71
CA GLN A 170 0.84 17.44 -5.65
C GLN A 170 0.86 16.53 -4.42
N LEU A 171 0.64 15.22 -4.58
CA LEU A 171 0.78 14.25 -3.50
C LEU A 171 2.17 14.30 -2.86
N ALA A 172 3.24 14.30 -3.66
CA ALA A 172 4.61 14.35 -3.15
C ALA A 172 4.88 15.63 -2.35
N GLN A 173 4.33 16.78 -2.76
CA GLN A 173 4.44 18.03 -1.99
C GLN A 173 3.69 17.95 -0.66
N LEU A 174 2.45 17.49 -0.68
CA LEU A 174 1.62 17.37 0.54
C LEU A 174 2.25 16.43 1.56
N VAL A 175 2.78 15.29 1.11
CA VAL A 175 3.49 14.35 2.00
C VAL A 175 4.74 15.00 2.58
N ARG A 176 5.48 15.81 1.82
CA ARG A 176 6.64 16.56 2.35
C ARG A 176 6.25 17.62 3.39
N GLU A 177 5.16 18.34 3.16
CA GLU A 177 4.67 19.38 4.08
C GLU A 177 4.21 18.78 5.42
N GLU A 178 3.45 17.69 5.38
CA GLU A 178 3.03 17.01 6.62
C GLU A 178 4.19 16.39 7.41
N MET A 179 5.25 15.98 6.71
CA MET A 179 6.49 15.47 7.34
C MET A 179 7.27 16.56 8.09
N LEU A 180 7.03 17.83 7.77
CA LEU A 180 7.61 18.98 8.47
C LEU A 180 6.75 19.40 9.67
N GLU A 181 5.43 19.22 9.61
CA GLU A 181 4.50 19.56 10.69
C GLU A 181 4.43 18.48 11.81
N SER A 182 4.85 17.25 11.51
CA SER A 182 4.85 16.13 12.47
C SER A 182 6.16 15.99 13.28
N LYS A 183 7.05 16.99 13.23
CA LYS A 183 8.31 17.07 14.00
C LYS A 183 8.22 18.14 15.09
#